data_AF-A0A1B8U0D3-F1
#
_entry.id   AF-A0A1B8U0D3-F1
#
_cell.length_a   1.000
_cell.length_b   1.000
_cell.length_c   1.000
_cell.angle_alpha   90.00
_cell.angle_beta   90.00
_cell.angle_gamma   90.00
#
_symmetry.space_group_name_H-M   'P 1'
#
loop_
_entity.id
_entity.type
_entity.pdbx_description
1 polymer ?
#
loop_
_entity_poly.entity_id
_entity_poly.type
_entity_poly.pdbx_seq_one_letter_code
_entity_poly.pdbx_strand_id
1 'polypeptide(L)'
;MNGQNFLIAGAFNWGLQKIATYKVDAKINRKGKVLRHMVNLKYKEDATEKQVNDAVKAFVDLKNKIPEIVDLEWGLNDSTEGHTKGLTHCFTLTFNDENAREVYLFHKEHQKMVKKIGPIISDVLVLDYWTK
;
A
#
# COMPACT_ATOMS: atom_id res chain seq x y z
N MET A 1 33.48 -9.96 -4.85
CA MET A 1 32.04 -10.14 -5.13
C MET A 1 31.34 -8.85 -4.73
N ASN A 2 30.98 -7.99 -5.69
CA ASN A 2 30.32 -6.72 -5.39
C ASN A 2 28.90 -7.02 -4.89
N GLY A 3 28.64 -6.76 -3.61
CA GLY A 3 27.34 -6.91 -2.96
C GLY A 3 26.31 -5.95 -3.55
N GLN A 4 25.76 -6.33 -4.69
CA GLN A 4 24.65 -5.63 -5.34
C GLN A 4 23.36 -6.08 -4.66
N ASN A 5 22.73 -5.17 -3.92
CA ASN A 5 21.40 -5.39 -3.37
C ASN A 5 20.39 -5.05 -4.48
N PHE A 6 19.68 -6.07 -4.96
CA PHE A 6 18.53 -5.89 -5.83
C PHE A 6 17.29 -5.83 -4.95
N LEU A 7 16.50 -4.76 -5.07
CA LEU A 7 15.16 -4.69 -4.48
C LEU A 7 14.15 -5.18 -5.52
N ILE A 8 13.28 -6.08 -5.10
CA ILE A 8 12.14 -6.52 -5.91
C ILE A 8 10.96 -5.64 -5.49
N ALA A 9 10.96 -4.39 -5.96
CA ALA A 9 9.82 -3.51 -5.76
C ALA A 9 8.68 -3.96 -6.68
N GLY A 10 7.74 -4.73 -6.12
CA GLY A 10 6.56 -5.23 -6.83
C GLY A 10 5.62 -4.10 -7.23
N ALA A 11 5.80 -3.54 -8.43
CA ALA A 11 4.72 -2.85 -9.13
C ALA A 11 3.66 -3.91 -9.48
N PHE A 12 2.64 -4.06 -8.61
CA PHE A 12 1.55 -5.02 -8.80
C PHE A 12 0.61 -4.49 -9.90
N ASN A 13 1.02 -4.63 -11.16
CA ASN A 13 0.20 -4.24 -12.30
C ASN A 13 -0.74 -5.40 -12.68
N TRP A 14 -2.05 -5.22 -12.51
CA TRP A 14 -3.08 -6.27 -12.67
C TRP A 14 -3.19 -6.83 -14.11
N GLY A 15 -2.47 -6.27 -15.08
CA GLY A 15 -2.41 -6.74 -16.47
C GLY A 15 -1.11 -7.39 -16.94
N LEU A 16 -0.03 -7.42 -16.13
CA LEU A 16 1.26 -7.99 -16.53
C LEU A 16 1.93 -8.66 -15.32
N GLN A 17 2.07 -9.98 -15.36
CA GLN A 17 2.95 -10.74 -14.45
C GLN A 17 4.42 -10.41 -14.74
N LYS A 18 4.85 -9.15 -14.54
CA LYS A 18 6.25 -8.74 -14.68
C LYS A 18 6.77 -8.27 -13.34
N ILE A 19 7.66 -9.09 -12.78
CA ILE A 19 8.54 -8.70 -11.70
C ILE A 19 9.57 -7.74 -12.32
N ALA A 20 9.49 -6.46 -11.97
CA ALA A 20 10.53 -5.50 -12.32
C ALA A 20 11.57 -5.48 -11.20
N THR A 21 12.75 -6.04 -11.47
CA THR A 21 13.94 -5.85 -10.62
C THR A 21 14.50 -4.47 -10.89
N TYR A 22 14.51 -3.61 -9.88
CA TYR A 22 15.13 -2.29 -9.99
C TYR A 22 16.50 -2.32 -9.32
N LYS A 23 17.48 -1.74 -10.01
CA LYS A 23 18.83 -1.52 -9.48
C LYS A 23 18.75 -0.34 -8.51
N VAL A 24 18.91 -0.62 -7.22
CA VAL A 24 18.97 0.43 -6.20
C VAL A 24 20.40 0.94 -6.16
N ASP A 25 20.64 2.07 -6.80
CA ASP A 25 21.91 2.78 -6.68
C ASP A 25 21.84 3.89 -5.60
N ALA A 26 22.98 4.04 -4.93
CA ALA A 26 23.30 4.85 -3.74
C ALA A 26 22.83 4.30 -2.38
N LYS A 27 23.78 4.19 -1.43
CA LYS A 27 23.50 4.00 0.01
C LYS A 27 22.82 5.27 0.55
N ILE A 28 21.52 5.38 0.37
CA ILE A 28 20.74 6.49 0.95
C ILE A 28 20.72 6.29 2.47
N ASN A 29 21.32 7.21 3.22
CA ASN A 29 21.26 7.18 4.69
C ASN A 29 19.84 7.55 5.14
N ARG A 30 19.15 6.59 5.74
CA ARG A 30 17.76 6.73 6.21
C ARG A 30 17.64 6.60 7.72
N LYS A 31 18.75 6.77 8.44
CA LYS A 31 18.78 6.71 9.89
C LYS A 31 17.77 7.70 10.48
N GLY A 32 16.90 7.20 11.37
CA GLY A 32 15.86 7.99 12.02
C GLY A 32 14.66 8.34 11.14
N LYS A 33 14.57 7.82 9.92
CA LYS A 33 13.44 8.02 9.00
C LYS A 33 12.61 6.74 8.90
N VAL A 34 11.36 6.86 8.50
CA VAL A 34 10.47 5.74 8.21
C VAL A 34 9.92 5.86 6.80
N LEU A 35 9.55 4.71 6.23
CA LEU A 35 8.88 4.62 4.94
C LEU A 35 7.37 4.67 5.15
N ARG A 36 6.71 5.57 4.43
CA ARG A 36 5.25 5.70 4.39
C ARG A 36 4.74 5.14 3.07
N HIS A 37 3.70 4.32 3.15
CA HIS A 37 2.98 3.75 2.03
C HIS A 37 1.52 4.21 2.12
N MET A 38 1.16 5.15 1.25
CA MET A 38 -0.19 5.70 1.17
C MET A 38 -0.99 4.97 0.10
N VAL A 39 -2.20 4.53 0.44
CA VAL A 39 -3.15 3.87 -0.47
C VAL A 39 -4.46 4.63 -0.41
N ASN A 40 -4.86 5.22 -1.53
CA ASN A 40 -6.12 5.92 -1.67
C ASN A 40 -7.02 5.11 -2.59
N LEU A 41 -8.28 4.90 -2.17
CA LEU A 41 -9.21 4.03 -2.88
C LEU A 41 -10.46 4.79 -3.32
N LYS A 42 -10.89 4.49 -4.53
CA LYS A 42 -12.23 4.78 -5.05
C LYS A 42 -12.97 3.46 -5.19
N TYR A 43 -14.14 3.34 -4.57
CA TYR A 43 -15.01 2.17 -4.73
C TYR A 43 -15.90 2.34 -5.97
N LYS A 44 -16.38 1.23 -6.53
CA LYS A 44 -17.38 1.25 -7.59
C LYS A 44 -18.70 1.81 -7.07
N GLU A 45 -19.49 2.39 -7.98
CA GLU A 45 -20.79 3.00 -7.65
C GLU A 45 -21.81 1.97 -7.15
N ASP A 46 -21.66 0.70 -7.56
CA ASP A 46 -22.52 -0.41 -7.14
C ASP A 46 -22.02 -1.14 -5.87
N ALA A 47 -20.91 -0.69 -5.28
CA ALA A 47 -20.41 -1.25 -4.03
C ALA A 47 -21.33 -0.86 -2.87
N THR A 48 -21.91 -1.87 -2.21
CA THR A 48 -22.75 -1.66 -1.03
C THR A 48 -21.94 -1.15 0.16
N GLU A 49 -22.57 -0.41 1.06
CA GLU A 49 -21.95 0.07 2.30
C GLU A 49 -21.34 -1.09 3.10
N LYS A 50 -22.02 -2.23 3.16
CA LYS A 50 -21.50 -3.44 3.81
C LYS A 50 -20.20 -3.93 3.18
N GLN A 51 -20.10 -3.95 1.85
CA GLN A 51 -18.88 -4.35 1.15
C GLN A 51 -17.72 -3.38 1.43
N VAL A 52 -17.99 -2.08 1.45
CA VAL A 52 -17.00 -1.05 1.79
C VAL A 52 -16.51 -1.23 3.23
N ASN A 53 -17.43 -1.38 4.20
CA ASN A 53 -17.08 -1.60 5.60
C ASN A 53 -16.28 -2.91 5.80
N ASP A 54 -16.67 -3.99 5.11
CA ASP A 54 -15.94 -5.26 5.14
C ASP A 54 -14.54 -5.18 4.49
N ALA A 55 -14.35 -4.27 3.54
CA ALA A 55 -13.07 -3.98 2.91
C ALA A 55 -12.17 -3.15 3.83
N VAL A 56 -12.69 -2.08 4.42
CA VAL A 56 -12.00 -1.27 5.43
C VAL A 56 -11.53 -2.15 6.58
N LYS A 57 -12.42 -2.98 7.15
CA LYS A 57 -12.08 -3.90 8.24
C LYS A 57 -10.98 -4.88 7.83
N ALA A 58 -11.03 -5.41 6.61
CA ALA A 58 -10.00 -6.33 6.12
C ALA A 58 -8.64 -5.64 5.94
N PHE A 59 -8.63 -4.37 5.55
CA PHE A 59 -7.40 -3.59 5.37
C PHE A 59 -6.76 -3.25 6.72
N VAL A 60 -7.54 -2.69 7.66
CA VAL A 60 -7.05 -2.28 8.99
C VAL A 60 -6.50 -3.47 9.77
N ASP A 61 -7.12 -4.65 9.62
CA ASP A 61 -6.69 -5.88 10.28
C ASP A 61 -5.32 -6.41 9.79
N LEU A 62 -4.76 -5.88 8.69
CA LEU A 62 -3.42 -6.26 8.24
C LEU A 62 -2.35 -5.94 9.29
N LYS A 63 -2.49 -4.85 10.05
CA LYS A 63 -1.54 -4.50 11.13
C LYS A 63 -1.46 -5.61 12.21
N ASN A 64 -2.54 -6.33 12.44
CA ASN A 64 -2.58 -7.45 13.40
C ASN A 64 -1.96 -8.74 12.84
N LYS A 65 -1.75 -8.80 11.52
CA LYS A 65 -1.39 -10.02 10.79
C LYS A 65 -0.01 -9.97 10.15
N ILE A 66 0.56 -8.77 10.00
CA ILE A 66 1.82 -8.52 9.30
C ILE A 66 2.72 -7.70 10.24
N PRO A 67 3.67 -8.34 10.95
CA PRO A 67 4.53 -7.67 11.93
C PRO A 67 5.37 -6.52 11.36
N GLU A 68 5.62 -6.52 10.06
CA GLU A 68 6.38 -5.49 9.36
C GLU A 68 5.64 -4.14 9.28
N ILE A 69 4.31 -4.13 9.43
CA ILE A 69 3.52 -2.90 9.52
C ILE A 69 3.72 -2.31 10.93
N VAL A 70 4.56 -1.30 11.02
CA VAL A 70 4.85 -0.59 12.28
C VAL A 70 3.62 0.20 12.73
N ASP A 71 2.97 0.86 11.78
CA ASP A 71 1.76 1.61 12.05
C ASP A 71 0.82 1.63 10.86
N LEU A 72 -0.47 1.83 11.13
CA LEU A 72 -1.53 1.92 10.15
C LEU A 72 -2.58 2.91 10.66
N GLU A 73 -2.80 3.96 9.89
CA GLU A 73 -3.89 4.92 10.07
C GLU A 73 -4.75 4.98 8.80
N TRP A 74 -6.02 5.33 8.94
CA TRP A 74 -6.94 5.46 7.81
C TRP A 74 -8.04 6.48 8.10
N GLY A 75 -8.69 6.97 7.05
CA GLY A 75 -9.82 7.89 7.17
C GLY A 75 -10.56 8.11 5.85
N LEU A 76 -11.66 8.85 5.95
CA LEU A 76 -12.43 9.33 4.81
C LEU A 76 -11.85 10.65 4.29
N ASN A 77 -11.93 10.86 2.98
CA ASN A 77 -11.56 12.13 2.38
C ASN A 77 -12.53 13.23 2.81
N ASP A 78 -11.99 14.31 3.37
CA ASP A 78 -12.72 15.53 3.76
C ASP A 78 -12.20 16.79 3.04
N SER A 79 -11.37 16.63 1.99
CA SER A 79 -10.88 17.77 1.22
C SER A 79 -11.99 18.40 0.39
N THR A 80 -12.18 19.72 0.56
CA THR A 80 -13.12 20.54 -0.20
C THR A 80 -12.49 21.19 -1.45
N GLU A 81 -11.25 20.85 -1.77
CA GLU A 81 -10.46 21.53 -2.82
C GLU A 81 -10.71 20.98 -4.24
N GLY A 82 -11.54 19.95 -4.39
CA GLY A 82 -11.96 19.42 -5.70
C GLY A 82 -10.92 18.55 -6.42
N HIS A 83 -9.77 18.25 -5.80
CA HIS A 83 -8.69 17.44 -6.38
C HIS A 83 -8.73 15.94 -6.00
N THR A 84 -9.86 15.46 -5.50
CA THR A 84 -10.01 14.12 -4.92
C THR A 84 -9.98 13.00 -5.96
N LYS A 85 -10.28 13.31 -7.23
CA LYS A 85 -10.46 12.32 -8.32
C LYS A 85 -11.46 11.20 -7.97
N GLY A 86 -12.38 11.46 -7.04
CA GLY A 86 -13.35 10.48 -6.54
C GLY A 86 -12.77 9.44 -5.57
N LEU A 87 -11.52 9.58 -5.12
CA LEU A 87 -10.95 8.77 -4.04
C LEU A 87 -11.63 9.16 -2.72
N THR A 88 -12.15 8.19 -1.99
CA THR A 88 -12.96 8.44 -0.79
C THR A 88 -12.31 7.96 0.50
N HIS A 89 -11.40 7.00 0.42
CA HIS A 89 -10.71 6.44 1.59
C HIS A 89 -9.19 6.57 1.41
N CYS A 90 -8.50 6.90 2.49
CA CYS A 90 -7.05 6.96 2.57
C CYS A 90 -6.56 6.01 3.67
N PHE A 91 -5.52 5.25 3.38
CA PHE A 91 -4.79 4.41 4.32
C PHE A 91 -3.32 4.80 4.25
N THR A 92 -2.67 4.99 5.40
CA THR A 92 -1.23 5.24 5.48
C THR A 92 -0.60 4.18 6.37
N LEU A 93 0.31 3.40 5.79
CA LEU A 93 1.08 2.38 6.48
C LEU A 93 2.50 2.90 6.72
N THR A 94 3.08 2.52 7.85
CA THR A 94 4.47 2.84 8.21
C THR A 94 5.30 1.57 8.24
N PHE A 95 6.46 1.63 7.58
CA PHE A 95 7.48 0.59 7.57
C PHE A 95 8.82 1.17 8.03
N ASN A 96 9.65 0.35 8.65
CA ASN A 96 11.01 0.75 9.03
C ASN A 96 11.93 0.88 7.79
N ASP A 97 11.67 0.08 6.75
CA ASP A 97 12.45 0.05 5.51
C ASP A 97 11.68 -0.53 4.31
N GLU A 98 12.29 -0.52 3.12
CA GLU A 98 11.67 -1.11 1.94
C GLU A 98 11.51 -2.62 2.03
N ASN A 99 12.40 -3.32 2.72
CA ASN A 99 12.32 -4.76 2.85
C ASN A 99 11.05 -5.15 3.63
N ALA A 100 10.73 -4.41 4.70
CA ALA A 100 9.49 -4.55 5.45
C ALA A 100 8.26 -4.30 4.55
N ARG A 101 8.28 -3.26 3.69
CA ARG A 101 7.23 -3.03 2.70
C ARG A 101 7.14 -4.17 1.67
N GLU A 102 8.27 -4.69 1.18
CA GLU A 102 8.30 -5.81 0.23
C GLU A 102 7.71 -7.08 0.85
N VAL A 103 8.09 -7.42 2.07
CA VAL A 103 7.48 -8.52 2.83
C VAL A 103 5.97 -8.33 2.92
N TYR A 104 5.50 -7.13 3.27
CA TYR A 104 4.07 -6.79 3.28
C TYR A 104 3.40 -7.04 1.91
N LEU A 105 3.98 -6.53 0.81
CA LEU A 105 3.40 -6.65 -0.54
C LEU A 105 3.22 -8.12 -0.96
N PHE A 106 4.17 -8.99 -0.63
CA PHE A 106 4.11 -10.42 -0.96
C PHE A 106 3.47 -11.27 0.14
N HIS A 107 3.09 -10.68 1.27
CA HIS A 107 2.52 -11.42 2.40
C HIS A 107 1.17 -12.05 2.03
N LYS A 108 0.95 -13.30 2.46
CA LYS A 108 -0.28 -14.06 2.17
C LYS A 108 -1.55 -13.33 2.59
N GLU A 109 -1.52 -12.60 3.71
CA GLU A 109 -2.68 -11.87 4.23
C GLU A 109 -2.98 -10.60 3.43
N HIS A 110 -1.94 -9.90 2.96
CA HIS A 110 -2.11 -8.79 2.02
C HIS A 110 -2.74 -9.30 0.70
N GLN A 111 -2.22 -10.40 0.15
CA GLN A 111 -2.75 -11.00 -1.07
C GLN A 111 -4.21 -11.47 -0.93
N LYS A 112 -4.59 -12.01 0.23
CA LYS A 112 -5.99 -12.35 0.54
C LYS A 112 -6.88 -11.10 0.61
N MET A 113 -6.40 -10.04 1.26
CA MET A 113 -7.10 -8.76 1.36
C MET A 113 -7.34 -8.17 -0.05
N VAL A 114 -6.30 -8.09 -0.89
CA VAL A 114 -6.39 -7.60 -2.27
C VAL A 114 -7.41 -8.40 -3.09
N LYS A 115 -7.40 -9.74 -2.99
CA LYS A 115 -8.40 -10.59 -3.68
C LYS A 115 -9.82 -10.35 -3.18
N LYS A 116 -10.00 -10.08 -1.88
CA LYS A 116 -11.30 -9.80 -1.27
C LYS A 116 -11.87 -8.46 -1.73
N ILE A 117 -11.06 -7.40 -1.74
CA ILE A 117 -11.55 -6.04 -1.98
C ILE A 117 -11.45 -5.62 -3.46
N GLY A 118 -10.51 -6.18 -4.22
CA GLY A 118 -10.25 -5.81 -5.62
C GLY A 118 -11.51 -5.76 -6.50
N PRO A 119 -12.46 -6.70 -6.41
CA PRO A 119 -13.69 -6.67 -7.20
C PRO A 119 -14.57 -5.43 -7.01
N ILE A 120 -14.48 -4.73 -5.87
CA ILE A 120 -15.28 -3.53 -5.56
C ILE A 120 -14.49 -2.22 -5.71
N ILE A 121 -13.21 -2.28 -6.08
CA ILE A 121 -12.38 -1.09 -6.33
C ILE A 121 -12.59 -0.61 -7.77
N SER A 122 -12.81 0.69 -7.92
CA SER A 122 -12.88 1.37 -9.23
C SER A 122 -11.56 2.03 -9.60
N ASP A 123 -10.84 2.60 -8.64
CA ASP A 123 -9.55 3.25 -8.88
C ASP A 123 -8.68 3.23 -7.61
N VAL A 124 -7.37 3.34 -7.78
CA VAL A 124 -6.39 3.33 -6.70
C VAL A 124 -5.22 4.28 -7.01
N LEU A 125 -4.84 5.08 -6.01
CA LEU A 125 -3.63 5.91 -6.06
C LEU A 125 -2.71 5.52 -4.89
N VAL A 126 -1.51 5.04 -5.22
CA VAL A 126 -0.49 4.61 -4.25
C VAL A 126 0.73 5.50 -4.32
N LEU A 127 1.24 5.92 -3.17
CA LEU A 127 2.47 6.71 -3.05
C LEU A 127 3.35 6.15 -1.93
N ASP A 128 4.64 6.05 -2.21
CA ASP A 128 5.65 5.70 -1.22
C ASP A 128 6.61 6.86 -1.00
N TYR A 129 6.88 7.21 0.26
CA TYR A 129 7.86 8.25 0.57
C TYR A 129 8.57 8.00 1.90
N TRP A 130 9.81 8.46 1.98
CA TRP A 130 10.58 8.48 3.22
C TRP A 130 10.35 9.79 3.95
N THR A 131 10.13 9.72 5.27
CA THR A 131 9.95 10.93 6.09
C THR A 131 11.18 11.83 6.03
N LYS A 132 10.95 13.15 6.02
CA LYS A 132 12.01 14.16 5.98
C LYS A 132 12.34 14.65 7.36
#